data_AF-P51873-F1
#
_entry.id   AF-P51873-F1
#
_cell.length_a   1.000
_cell.length_b   1.000
_cell.length_c   1.000
_cell.angle_alpha   90.00
_cell.angle_beta   90.00
_cell.angle_gamma   90.00
#
_symmetry.space_group_name_H-M   'P 1'
#
loop_
_entity.id
_entity.type
_entity.pdbx_description
1 polymer ?
#
loop_
_entity_poly.entity_id
_entity_poly.type
_entity_poly.pdbx_seq_one_letter_code
_entity_poly.pdbx_strand_id
1 'polypeptide(L)'
;MVRSGKKAVVLATVAFCATSVVQKTCGFVPSPLRQRAAAAGAAASVATMFAPAAFADEIGDAAKTLGDASYAFAKEVDWNNGIFLQAPGKLQPLAALKAIDKMIVMGAAADPQLLKAAAEAHHKAITTVSGANGVTSRADWDNVNAALGRVISAVPEKMVMDVYNSVAKITDPKVPAYMNSLVNGADAEKAYAGFLAFKDVVKKNQVTSAAGPATVPSGDTIGVAAQKLSDASYPFLKQIDWLSDVYLKPLPGVSAQQSLKAIDRMIVMGAQADGNALKAAAEAHHKAIGSIDAKGVTSAADYAEVNAAIGRVVASVPKSTVMDVYKAMASVTDTGIPLNMFSKVNPLDANAAAKAFYTFKDVVLAAQR
;
A
#
# COMPACT_ATOMS: atom_id res chain seq x y z
N MET A 1 8.07 36.01 11.33
CA MET A 1 7.43 35.82 10.01
C MET A 1 6.95 34.38 9.93
N VAL A 2 5.64 34.18 10.07
CA VAL A 2 4.98 32.88 10.19
C VAL A 2 4.67 32.36 8.79
N ARG A 3 5.28 31.25 8.37
CA ARG A 3 4.85 30.52 7.15
C ARG A 3 4.76 29.03 7.46
N SER A 4 3.51 28.58 7.60
CA SER A 4 3.12 27.18 7.80
C SER A 4 3.23 26.43 6.46
N GLY A 5 3.95 25.32 6.43
CA GLY A 5 3.97 24.36 5.30
C GLY A 5 3.45 23.00 5.76
N LYS A 6 2.39 22.48 5.14
CA LYS A 6 1.62 21.26 5.53
C LYS A 6 1.70 20.16 4.48
N LYS A 7 1.87 18.91 4.98
CA LYS A 7 2.41 17.58 4.52
C LYS A 7 1.55 16.76 3.52
N ALA A 8 2.16 15.94 2.64
CA ALA A 8 1.52 15.09 1.61
C ALA A 8 1.99 13.63 1.67
N VAL A 9 1.02 12.70 1.66
CA VAL A 9 1.07 11.35 2.24
C VAL A 9 1.56 10.26 1.27
N VAL A 10 2.45 9.37 1.76
CA VAL A 10 2.68 8.02 1.24
C VAL A 10 1.86 7.06 2.11
N LEU A 11 0.91 6.34 1.50
CA LEU A 11 0.06 5.36 2.17
C LEU A 11 0.90 4.11 2.53
N ALA A 12 1.30 4.01 3.80
CA ALA A 12 1.65 2.74 4.41
C ALA A 12 0.36 2.09 4.92
N THR A 13 0.13 0.84 4.54
CA THR A 13 -0.89 -0.04 5.11
C THR A 13 -0.77 -0.01 6.64
N VAL A 14 -1.81 0.49 7.32
CA VAL A 14 -1.91 0.46 8.79
C VAL A 14 -2.10 -1.00 9.22
N ALA A 15 -0.99 -1.70 9.45
CA ALA A 15 -0.99 -2.87 10.29
C ALA A 15 -1.21 -2.39 11.73
N PHE A 16 -2.41 -2.62 12.25
CA PHE A 16 -2.77 -2.36 13.64
C PHE A 16 -1.86 -3.19 14.56
N CYS A 17 -0.80 -2.57 15.09
CA CYS A 17 0.12 -3.20 16.04
C CYS A 17 0.09 -2.40 17.34
N ALA A 18 -0.92 -2.63 18.17
CA ALA A 18 -0.78 -2.41 19.61
C ALA A 18 -0.15 -3.68 20.19
N THR A 19 1.15 -3.62 20.49
CA THR A 19 1.83 -4.62 21.29
C THR A 19 1.43 -4.45 22.74
N SER A 20 0.46 -5.24 23.21
CA SER A 20 0.41 -5.61 24.63
C SER A 20 1.34 -6.80 24.85
N VAL A 21 2.58 -6.47 25.20
CA VAL A 21 3.49 -7.38 25.90
C VAL A 21 2.88 -7.64 27.29
N VAL A 22 2.07 -8.69 27.43
CA VAL A 22 1.78 -9.32 28.72
C VAL A 22 1.91 -10.84 28.54
N GLN A 23 3.13 -11.29 28.87
CA GLN A 23 3.43 -12.51 29.61
C GLN A 23 2.90 -13.85 29.07
N LYS A 24 3.84 -14.62 28.51
CA LYS A 24 3.91 -16.07 28.70
C LYS A 24 3.87 -16.38 30.22
N THR A 25 2.86 -17.09 30.70
CA THR A 25 2.95 -18.17 31.72
C THR A 25 1.56 -18.70 32.11
N CYS A 26 1.45 -20.04 32.15
CA CYS A 26 0.36 -20.85 32.73
C CYS A 26 -0.98 -20.80 31.95
N GLY A 27 -1.55 -21.87 31.41
CA GLY A 27 -1.58 -23.26 31.88
C GLY A 27 -3.06 -23.64 32.06
N PHE A 28 -3.45 -24.77 31.45
CA PHE A 28 -4.69 -25.53 31.66
C PHE A 28 -5.92 -25.26 30.75
N VAL A 29 -6.50 -26.37 30.29
CA VAL A 29 -7.56 -26.56 29.27
C VAL A 29 -8.91 -26.90 29.98
N PRO A 30 -10.07 -27.18 29.30
CA PRO A 30 -11.28 -26.34 29.23
C PRO A 30 -12.56 -27.03 29.80
N SER A 31 -13.73 -26.37 29.74
CA SER A 31 -15.04 -27.00 29.46
C SER A 31 -16.22 -26.01 29.32
N PRO A 32 -17.33 -26.38 28.63
CA PRO A 32 -18.25 -25.46 27.96
C PRO A 32 -19.52 -25.19 28.77
N LEU A 33 -20.11 -24.00 28.62
CA LEU A 33 -21.49 -23.75 29.06
C LEU A 33 -22.32 -23.12 27.94
N ARG A 34 -23.32 -23.90 27.53
CA ARG A 34 -24.46 -23.52 26.70
C ARG A 34 -25.25 -22.41 27.41
N GLN A 35 -25.66 -21.38 26.69
CA GLN A 35 -26.90 -20.67 26.98
C GLN A 35 -27.75 -20.55 25.72
N ARG A 36 -29.04 -20.83 25.94
CA ARG A 36 -30.11 -21.00 24.98
C ARG A 36 -30.64 -19.66 24.47
N ALA A 37 -31.24 -19.73 23.29
CA ALA A 37 -31.90 -18.67 22.54
C ALA A 37 -33.00 -17.92 23.31
N ALA A 38 -33.20 -16.66 22.94
CA ALA A 38 -34.48 -15.97 22.97
C ALA A 38 -34.69 -15.29 21.61
N ALA A 39 -35.79 -15.65 20.95
CA ALA A 39 -36.28 -15.03 19.73
C ALA A 39 -37.29 -13.94 20.09
N ALA A 40 -37.06 -12.73 19.57
CA ALA A 40 -38.01 -11.65 19.35
C ALA A 40 -37.25 -10.65 18.45
N GLY A 41 -37.70 -10.20 17.29
CA GLY A 41 -39.06 -9.90 16.86
C GLY A 41 -39.04 -8.43 16.39
N ALA A 42 -39.45 -8.22 15.13
CA ALA A 42 -39.82 -6.95 14.51
C ALA A 42 -38.76 -6.14 13.69
N ALA A 43 -39.08 -6.08 12.39
CA ALA A 43 -39.22 -4.87 11.56
C ALA A 43 -38.01 -4.29 10.80
N ALA A 44 -37.93 -4.71 9.53
CA ALA A 44 -37.97 -3.87 8.32
C ALA A 44 -36.97 -2.71 8.17
N SER A 45 -35.98 -2.90 7.29
CA SER A 45 -35.93 -2.22 5.98
C SER A 45 -34.83 -2.84 5.11
N VAL A 46 -35.24 -3.43 3.99
CA VAL A 46 -34.38 -4.12 3.03
C VAL A 46 -33.75 -3.07 2.13
N ALA A 47 -32.47 -2.77 2.36
CA ALA A 47 -31.58 -2.18 1.37
C ALA A 47 -30.41 -3.13 1.14
N THR A 48 -30.70 -4.33 0.62
CA THR A 48 -29.67 -5.24 0.11
C THR A 48 -29.13 -4.64 -1.18
N MET A 49 -28.09 -3.82 -1.06
CA MET A 49 -27.14 -3.67 -2.16
C MET A 49 -26.45 -5.02 -2.31
N PHE A 50 -26.87 -5.77 -3.34
CA PHE A 50 -26.24 -7.01 -3.76
C PHE A 50 -24.76 -6.74 -4.08
N ALA A 51 -23.88 -7.03 -3.12
CA ALA A 51 -22.54 -7.45 -3.48
C ALA A 51 -22.69 -8.75 -4.28
N PRO A 52 -21.93 -8.95 -5.37
CA PRO A 52 -22.02 -10.17 -6.17
C PRO A 52 -21.89 -11.39 -5.25
N ALA A 53 -22.79 -12.38 -5.39
CA ALA A 53 -22.82 -13.62 -4.60
C ALA A 53 -21.49 -14.42 -4.62
N ALA A 54 -20.53 -14.02 -5.47
CA ALA A 54 -19.21 -14.59 -5.59
C ALA A 54 -18.28 -14.39 -4.37
N PHE A 55 -18.68 -13.64 -3.33
CA PHE A 55 -17.84 -13.39 -2.14
C PHE A 55 -18.51 -13.69 -0.78
N ALA A 56 -19.59 -14.48 -0.76
CA ALA A 56 -20.09 -15.01 0.52
C ALA A 56 -19.12 -16.08 1.03
N ASP A 57 -18.20 -15.69 1.91
CA ASP A 57 -17.20 -16.56 2.53
C ASP A 57 -17.00 -16.22 4.02
N GLU A 58 -16.30 -17.10 4.75
CA GLU A 58 -16.08 -16.95 6.19
C GLU A 58 -15.36 -15.64 6.54
N ILE A 59 -14.44 -15.18 5.67
CA ILE A 59 -13.70 -13.92 5.87
C ILE A 59 -14.64 -12.72 5.72
N GLY A 60 -15.55 -12.74 4.74
CA GLY A 60 -16.55 -11.69 4.54
C GLY A 60 -17.51 -11.54 5.72
N ASP A 61 -17.93 -12.65 6.32
CA ASP A 61 -18.78 -12.61 7.52
C ASP A 61 -18.01 -12.15 8.76
N ALA A 62 -16.78 -12.64 8.95
CA ALA A 62 -15.91 -12.17 10.04
C ALA A 62 -15.56 -10.68 9.92
N ALA A 63 -15.45 -10.15 8.69
CA ALA A 63 -15.20 -8.73 8.44
C ALA A 63 -16.36 -7.84 8.90
N LYS A 64 -17.62 -8.30 8.81
CA LYS A 64 -18.77 -7.57 9.37
C LYS A 64 -18.69 -7.48 10.90
N THR A 65 -18.34 -8.59 11.56
CA THR A 65 -18.14 -8.61 13.01
C THR A 65 -16.98 -7.71 13.43
N LEU A 66 -15.89 -7.68 12.66
CA LEU A 66 -14.81 -6.71 12.84
C LEU A 66 -15.34 -5.27 12.71
N GLY A 67 -16.17 -4.99 11.70
CA GLY A 67 -16.81 -3.69 11.51
C GLY A 67 -17.65 -3.24 12.70
N ASP A 68 -18.43 -4.14 13.31
CA ASP A 68 -19.21 -3.85 14.53
C ASP A 68 -18.32 -3.49 15.73
N ALA A 69 -17.13 -4.08 15.78
CA ALA A 69 -16.15 -3.84 16.83
C ALA A 69 -15.32 -2.57 16.59
N SER A 70 -15.01 -2.24 15.34
CA SER A 70 -13.96 -1.26 15.02
C SER A 70 -14.45 0.04 14.36
N TYR A 71 -15.68 0.09 13.84
CA TYR A 71 -16.12 1.29 13.09
C TYR A 71 -16.34 2.52 13.99
N ALA A 72 -16.61 2.34 15.29
CA ALA A 72 -16.62 3.43 16.25
C ALA A 72 -15.24 4.11 16.32
N PHE A 73 -14.20 3.33 16.64
CA PHE A 73 -12.81 3.76 16.60
C PHE A 73 -12.42 4.38 15.24
N ALA A 74 -12.83 3.78 14.11
CA ALA A 74 -12.47 4.28 12.78
C ALA A 74 -13.02 5.69 12.51
N LYS A 75 -14.17 6.07 13.08
CA LYS A 75 -14.72 7.43 12.97
C LYS A 75 -13.94 8.46 13.79
N GLU A 76 -13.24 8.04 14.84
CA GLU A 76 -12.52 8.91 15.76
C GLU A 76 -11.13 9.29 15.25
N VAL A 77 -10.49 8.39 14.50
CA VAL A 77 -9.19 8.65 13.86
C VAL A 77 -9.31 9.83 12.90
N ASP A 78 -8.50 10.88 13.12
CA ASP A 78 -8.32 11.95 12.14
C ASP A 78 -7.44 11.47 10.98
N TRP A 79 -8.06 10.85 9.96
CA TRP A 79 -7.38 10.33 8.77
C TRP A 79 -6.74 11.44 7.92
N ASN A 80 -7.11 12.71 8.13
CA ASN A 80 -6.51 13.85 7.46
C ASN A 80 -5.21 14.33 8.14
N ASN A 81 -4.79 13.70 9.23
CA ASN A 81 -3.58 14.07 9.95
C ASN A 81 -2.32 13.78 9.12
N GLY A 82 -1.58 14.84 8.78
CA GLY A 82 -0.34 14.74 7.99
C GLY A 82 0.81 14.01 8.69
N ILE A 83 0.64 13.57 9.95
CA ILE A 83 1.62 12.74 10.65
C ILE A 83 1.83 11.39 9.95
N PHE A 84 0.82 10.84 9.27
CA PHE A 84 0.90 9.53 8.60
C PHE A 84 1.84 9.50 7.38
N LEU A 85 2.29 10.65 6.89
CA LEU A 85 3.40 10.72 5.94
C LEU A 85 4.76 10.40 6.58
N GLN A 86 4.91 10.69 7.87
CA GLN A 86 6.22 10.63 8.52
C GLN A 86 6.58 9.18 8.88
N ALA A 87 7.89 8.92 9.05
CA ALA A 87 8.33 7.68 9.65
C ALA A 87 7.72 7.51 11.06
N PRO A 88 7.38 6.28 11.50
CA PRO A 88 6.81 6.03 12.82
C PRO A 88 7.89 6.10 13.91
N GLY A 89 8.55 7.24 14.05
CA GLY A 89 9.73 7.42 14.89
C GLY A 89 10.85 8.11 14.13
N LYS A 90 12.10 7.82 14.49
CA LYS A 90 13.28 8.32 13.77
C LYS A 90 13.36 7.70 12.38
N LEU A 91 13.53 8.52 11.34
CA LEU A 91 13.76 8.04 9.98
C LEU A 91 15.06 7.21 9.91
N GLN A 92 14.93 5.98 9.41
CA GLN A 92 16.03 5.03 9.23
C GLN A 92 15.94 4.42 7.82
N PRO A 93 16.38 5.10 6.76
CA PRO A 93 16.02 4.77 5.38
C PRO A 93 16.37 3.33 4.97
N LEU A 94 17.58 2.85 5.26
CA LEU A 94 18.00 1.48 4.93
C LEU A 94 17.27 0.41 5.76
N ALA A 95 16.87 0.71 6.99
CA ALA A 95 16.06 -0.20 7.81
C ALA A 95 14.61 -0.23 7.32
N ALA A 96 14.06 0.93 6.95
CA ALA A 96 12.74 1.03 6.34
C ALA A 96 12.69 0.31 4.99
N LEU A 97 13.74 0.41 4.17
CA LEU A 97 13.84 -0.31 2.90
C LEU A 97 13.78 -1.83 3.09
N LYS A 98 14.36 -2.38 4.17
CA LYS A 98 14.21 -3.81 4.51
C LYS A 98 12.77 -4.19 4.85
N ALA A 99 11.99 -3.29 5.47
CA ALA A 99 10.58 -3.53 5.73
C ALA A 99 9.75 -3.47 4.44
N ILE A 100 10.02 -2.48 3.58
CA ILE A 100 9.41 -2.38 2.25
C ILE A 100 9.72 -3.62 1.41
N ASP A 101 10.95 -4.14 1.44
CA ASP A 101 11.33 -5.39 0.79
C ASP A 101 10.42 -6.57 1.20
N LYS A 102 10.12 -6.70 2.50
CA LYS A 102 9.19 -7.76 2.97
C LYS A 102 7.76 -7.54 2.51
N MET A 103 7.30 -6.29 2.42
CA MET A 103 6.00 -5.97 1.83
C MET A 103 5.96 -6.30 0.33
N ILE A 104 7.04 -6.03 -0.41
CA ILE A 104 7.17 -6.36 -1.84
C ILE A 104 7.14 -7.87 -2.05
N VAL A 105 7.91 -8.64 -1.27
CA VAL A 105 7.92 -10.11 -1.34
C VAL A 105 6.54 -10.69 -1.04
N MET A 106 5.85 -10.17 -0.03
CA MET A 106 4.49 -10.59 0.29
C MET A 106 3.51 -10.24 -0.85
N GLY A 107 3.61 -9.03 -1.41
CA GLY A 107 2.78 -8.59 -2.54
C GLY A 107 2.99 -9.44 -3.80
N ALA A 108 4.23 -9.82 -4.10
CA ALA A 108 4.56 -10.70 -5.23
C ALA A 108 4.06 -12.14 -5.03
N ALA A 109 3.86 -12.58 -3.78
CA ALA A 109 3.36 -13.93 -3.47
C ALA A 109 1.83 -14.01 -3.39
N ALA A 110 1.14 -12.88 -3.19
CA ALA A 110 -0.31 -12.83 -3.07
C ALA A 110 -1.02 -13.11 -4.40
N ASP A 111 -2.27 -13.56 -4.32
CA ASP A 111 -3.10 -13.78 -5.50
C ASP A 111 -3.39 -12.44 -6.22
N PRO A 112 -3.01 -12.29 -7.50
CA PRO A 112 -3.21 -11.04 -8.24
C PRO A 112 -4.67 -10.60 -8.36
N GLN A 113 -5.63 -11.54 -8.42
CA GLN A 113 -7.06 -11.21 -8.47
C GLN A 113 -7.55 -10.65 -7.13
N LEU A 114 -7.03 -11.17 -6.02
CA LEU A 114 -7.36 -10.64 -4.68
C LEU A 114 -6.73 -9.27 -4.43
N LEU A 115 -5.51 -9.04 -4.90
CA LEU A 115 -4.90 -7.70 -4.87
C LEU A 115 -5.71 -6.69 -5.69
N LYS A 116 -6.16 -7.08 -6.89
CA LYS A 116 -7.06 -6.28 -7.71
C LYS A 116 -8.36 -5.95 -6.97
N ALA A 117 -9.03 -6.96 -6.40
CA ALA A 117 -10.27 -6.76 -5.66
C ALA A 117 -10.08 -5.84 -4.44
N ALA A 118 -8.94 -5.96 -3.74
CA ALA A 118 -8.61 -5.06 -2.65
C ALA A 118 -8.37 -3.62 -3.12
N ALA A 119 -7.70 -3.41 -4.27
CA ALA A 119 -7.54 -2.08 -4.86
C ALA A 119 -8.90 -1.47 -5.26
N GLU A 120 -9.79 -2.25 -5.89
CA GLU A 120 -11.15 -1.83 -6.23
C GLU A 120 -11.99 -1.49 -4.99
N ALA A 121 -11.84 -2.24 -3.90
CA ALA A 121 -12.49 -1.95 -2.61
C ALA A 121 -12.02 -0.61 -2.01
N HIS A 122 -10.72 -0.30 -2.09
CA HIS A 122 -10.19 0.99 -1.64
C HIS A 122 -10.67 2.15 -2.53
N HIS A 123 -10.66 1.97 -3.85
CA HIS A 123 -11.21 2.96 -4.78
C HIS A 123 -12.68 3.28 -4.43
N LYS A 124 -13.51 2.24 -4.24
CA LYS A 124 -14.90 2.41 -3.81
C LYS A 124 -15.01 3.14 -2.47
N ALA A 125 -14.20 2.77 -1.49
CA ALA A 125 -14.20 3.41 -0.16
C ALA A 125 -13.85 4.91 -0.22
N ILE A 126 -12.95 5.32 -1.11
CA ILE A 126 -12.59 6.73 -1.31
C ILE A 126 -13.80 7.55 -1.76
N THR A 127 -14.71 6.96 -2.55
CA THR A 127 -15.92 7.65 -3.03
C THR A 127 -16.94 7.98 -1.94
N THR A 128 -16.84 7.34 -0.77
CA THR A 128 -17.77 7.53 0.36
C THR A 128 -17.12 8.19 1.58
N VAL A 129 -15.88 8.67 1.43
CA VAL A 129 -15.19 9.45 2.47
C VAL A 129 -15.99 10.71 2.80
N SER A 130 -16.29 10.91 4.08
CA SER A 130 -17.09 12.03 4.56
C SER A 130 -16.70 12.47 5.98
N GLY A 131 -17.23 13.62 6.41
CA GLY A 131 -16.98 14.19 7.73
C GLY A 131 -15.59 14.82 7.89
N ALA A 132 -15.38 15.49 9.03
CA ALA A 132 -14.12 16.20 9.32
C ALA A 132 -12.91 15.27 9.41
N ASN A 133 -13.11 14.04 9.85
CA ASN A 133 -12.06 13.05 10.05
C ASN A 133 -11.71 12.27 8.78
N GLY A 134 -12.47 12.40 7.68
CA GLY A 134 -12.18 11.71 6.42
C GLY A 134 -12.42 10.20 6.46
N VAL A 135 -13.42 9.74 7.21
CA VAL A 135 -13.78 8.31 7.34
C VAL A 135 -14.69 7.88 6.18
N THR A 136 -14.48 6.66 5.66
CA THR A 136 -15.35 6.02 4.64
C THR A 136 -16.66 5.51 5.25
N SER A 137 -17.60 5.05 4.43
CA SER A 137 -18.87 4.47 4.92
C SER A 137 -18.65 3.14 5.68
N ARG A 138 -19.58 2.78 6.55
CA ARG A 138 -19.53 1.48 7.28
C ARG A 138 -19.47 0.29 6.31
N ALA A 139 -20.26 0.32 5.25
CA ALA A 139 -20.28 -0.76 4.27
C ALA A 139 -18.94 -0.90 3.54
N ASP A 140 -18.28 0.22 3.22
CA ASP A 140 -16.99 0.22 2.55
C ASP A 140 -15.83 -0.14 3.49
N TRP A 141 -15.92 0.25 4.77
CA TRP A 141 -15.00 -0.20 5.81
C TRP A 141 -14.97 -1.73 5.91
N ASP A 142 -16.15 -2.36 5.99
CA ASP A 142 -16.27 -3.81 6.05
C ASP A 142 -15.75 -4.48 4.76
N ASN A 143 -16.05 -3.89 3.60
CA ASN A 143 -15.60 -4.41 2.31
C ASN A 143 -14.07 -4.37 2.14
N VAL A 144 -13.43 -3.28 2.55
CA VAL A 144 -11.97 -3.16 2.55
C VAL A 144 -11.34 -4.21 3.47
N ASN A 145 -11.87 -4.38 4.69
CA ASN A 145 -11.36 -5.36 5.64
C ASN A 145 -11.51 -6.80 5.13
N ALA A 146 -12.65 -7.13 4.50
CA ALA A 146 -12.86 -8.44 3.90
C ALA A 146 -11.86 -8.70 2.75
N ALA A 147 -11.69 -7.74 1.85
CA ALA A 147 -10.77 -7.88 0.72
C ALA A 147 -9.31 -8.04 1.19
N LEU A 148 -8.87 -7.25 2.18
CA LEU A 148 -7.55 -7.41 2.77
C LEU A 148 -7.39 -8.75 3.49
N GLY A 149 -8.40 -9.20 4.24
CA GLY A 149 -8.39 -10.52 4.87
C GLY A 149 -8.14 -11.65 3.87
N ARG A 150 -8.77 -11.59 2.69
CA ARG A 150 -8.54 -12.54 1.59
C ARG A 150 -7.11 -12.47 1.06
N VAL A 151 -6.55 -11.26 0.86
CA VAL A 151 -5.15 -11.08 0.46
C VAL A 151 -4.19 -11.69 1.49
N ILE A 152 -4.42 -11.48 2.79
CA ILE A 152 -3.61 -12.08 3.86
C ILE A 152 -3.70 -13.62 3.85
N SER A 153 -4.90 -14.17 3.63
CA SER A 153 -5.09 -15.62 3.55
C SER A 153 -4.38 -16.25 2.33
N ALA A 154 -4.13 -15.48 1.28
CA ALA A 154 -3.48 -15.96 0.05
C ALA A 154 -1.95 -16.01 0.12
N VAL A 155 -1.33 -15.69 1.26
CA VAL A 155 0.12 -15.80 1.47
C VAL A 155 0.45 -16.61 2.73
N PRO A 156 1.59 -17.32 2.77
CA PRO A 156 2.02 -18.03 3.98
C PRO A 156 2.21 -17.11 5.19
N GLU A 157 1.84 -17.58 6.38
CA GLU A 157 1.97 -16.87 7.66
C GLU A 157 3.35 -16.24 7.86
N LYS A 158 4.41 -16.96 7.48
CA LYS A 158 5.79 -16.49 7.61
C LYS A 158 6.01 -15.15 6.91
N MET A 159 5.46 -14.94 5.72
CA MET A 159 5.62 -13.68 4.98
C MET A 159 4.92 -12.52 5.69
N VAL A 160 3.72 -12.77 6.25
CA VAL A 160 2.98 -11.79 7.05
C VAL A 160 3.77 -11.42 8.30
N MET A 161 4.36 -12.42 8.99
CA MET A 161 5.19 -12.18 10.17
C MET A 161 6.52 -11.50 9.83
N ASP A 162 7.12 -11.74 8.66
CA ASP A 162 8.31 -11.02 8.21
C ASP A 162 8.02 -9.52 8.02
N VAL A 163 6.85 -9.16 7.49
CA VAL A 163 6.38 -7.76 7.44
C VAL A 163 6.21 -7.20 8.85
N TYR A 164 5.43 -7.87 9.72
CA TYR A 164 5.21 -7.42 11.10
C TYR A 164 6.52 -7.17 11.84
N ASN A 165 7.44 -8.14 11.82
CA ASN A 165 8.71 -8.08 12.53
C ASN A 165 9.65 -7.01 11.98
N SER A 166 9.62 -6.73 10.68
CA SER A 166 10.46 -5.70 10.07
C SER A 166 9.92 -4.29 10.33
N VAL A 167 8.60 -4.09 10.30
CA VAL A 167 7.95 -2.83 10.67
C VAL A 167 8.13 -2.53 12.16
N ALA A 168 7.97 -3.53 13.04
CA ALA A 168 8.16 -3.35 14.47
C ALA A 168 9.57 -2.81 14.84
N LYS A 169 10.60 -3.13 14.04
CA LYS A 169 11.98 -2.65 14.27
C LYS A 169 12.19 -1.16 13.97
N ILE A 170 11.35 -0.56 13.13
CA ILE A 170 11.46 0.86 12.74
C ILE A 170 10.43 1.75 13.44
N THR A 171 9.47 1.14 14.14
CA THR A 171 8.43 1.84 14.90
C THR A 171 8.90 2.14 16.31
N ASP A 172 8.89 3.41 16.71
CA ASP A 172 9.18 3.81 18.08
C ASP A 172 8.11 3.23 19.04
N PRO A 173 8.51 2.61 20.17
CA PRO A 173 7.57 1.99 21.11
C PRO A 173 6.46 2.91 21.65
N LYS A 174 6.64 4.23 21.59
CA LYS A 174 5.63 5.22 22.02
C LYS A 174 4.55 5.50 20.97
N VAL A 175 4.75 5.10 19.71
CA VAL A 175 3.80 5.37 18.61
C VAL A 175 2.40 4.82 18.92
N PRO A 176 2.21 3.56 19.36
CA PRO A 176 0.88 3.05 19.67
C PRO A 176 0.18 3.83 20.79
N ALA A 177 0.91 4.19 21.85
CA ALA A 177 0.37 4.96 22.97
C ALA A 177 -0.05 6.38 22.54
N TYR A 178 0.76 7.03 21.69
CA TYR A 178 0.41 8.33 21.13
C TYR A 178 -0.82 8.26 20.22
N MET A 179 -0.91 7.28 19.33
CA MET A 179 -2.11 7.09 18.48
C MET A 179 -3.37 6.83 19.31
N ASN A 180 -3.28 6.00 20.35
CA ASN A 180 -4.41 5.71 21.23
C ASN A 180 -4.87 6.95 22.01
N SER A 181 -3.95 7.89 22.33
CA SER A 181 -4.30 9.13 23.04
C SER A 181 -5.13 10.12 22.22
N LEU A 182 -5.27 9.91 20.90
CA LEU A 182 -6.03 10.77 20.00
C LEU A 182 -7.47 10.30 19.76
N VAL A 183 -7.87 9.18 20.36
CA VAL A 183 -9.18 8.52 20.19
C VAL A 183 -9.74 8.10 21.56
N ASN A 184 -10.93 7.50 21.58
CA ASN A 184 -11.44 6.84 22.78
C ASN A 184 -10.71 5.49 22.97
N GLY A 185 -9.98 5.37 24.08
CA GLY A 185 -9.23 4.14 24.41
C GLY A 185 -10.11 2.89 24.50
N ALA A 186 -11.36 3.00 24.98
CA ALA A 186 -12.26 1.85 25.08
C ALA A 186 -12.70 1.35 23.69
N ASP A 187 -12.94 2.27 22.75
CA ASP A 187 -13.28 1.91 21.37
C ASP A 187 -12.07 1.33 20.64
N ALA A 188 -10.86 1.81 20.92
CA ALA A 188 -9.62 1.23 20.40
C ALA A 188 -9.35 -0.20 20.92
N GLU A 189 -9.56 -0.45 22.21
CA GLU A 189 -9.45 -1.79 22.81
C GLU A 189 -10.49 -2.76 22.21
N LYS A 190 -11.74 -2.29 22.04
CA LYS A 190 -12.80 -3.05 21.37
C LYS A 190 -12.43 -3.38 19.92
N ALA A 191 -11.91 -2.41 19.18
CA ALA A 191 -11.44 -2.61 17.80
C ALA A 191 -10.32 -3.66 17.73
N TYR A 192 -9.37 -3.62 18.66
CA TYR A 192 -8.28 -4.59 18.73
C TYR A 192 -8.76 -6.00 19.09
N ALA A 193 -9.71 -6.13 20.03
CA ALA A 193 -10.34 -7.42 20.32
C ALA A 193 -11.07 -8.00 19.10
N GLY A 194 -11.77 -7.16 18.33
CA GLY A 194 -12.38 -7.53 17.05
C GLY A 194 -11.34 -8.01 16.03
N PHE A 195 -10.20 -7.30 15.94
CA PHE A 195 -9.08 -7.71 15.07
C PHE A 195 -8.53 -9.09 15.47
N LEU A 196 -8.35 -9.36 16.76
CA LEU A 196 -7.85 -10.65 17.25
C LEU A 196 -8.76 -11.82 16.84
N ALA A 197 -10.09 -11.63 16.87
CA ALA A 197 -11.05 -12.62 16.39
C ALA A 197 -11.02 -12.76 14.86
N PHE A 198 -10.95 -11.64 14.13
CA PHE A 198 -10.89 -11.64 12.67
C PHE A 198 -9.65 -12.38 12.13
N LYS A 199 -8.47 -12.13 12.71
CA LYS A 199 -7.23 -12.79 12.26
C LYS A 199 -7.28 -14.31 12.41
N ASP A 200 -8.06 -14.86 13.34
CA ASP A 200 -8.17 -16.31 13.53
C ASP A 200 -8.97 -16.95 12.39
N VAL A 201 -9.99 -16.25 11.88
CA VAL A 201 -10.72 -16.68 10.67
C VAL A 201 -9.85 -16.58 9.43
N VAL A 202 -9.06 -15.50 9.30
CA VAL A 202 -8.09 -15.36 8.20
C VAL A 202 -7.05 -16.49 8.26
N LYS A 203 -6.49 -16.77 9.44
CA LYS A 203 -5.50 -17.84 9.66
C LYS A 203 -6.05 -19.22 9.30
N LYS A 204 -7.31 -19.51 9.65
CA LYS A 204 -7.98 -20.78 9.30
C LYS A 204 -8.03 -21.00 7.77
N ASN A 205 -8.14 -19.93 7.00
CA ASN A 205 -8.23 -19.96 5.54
C ASN A 205 -6.87 -19.70 4.85
N GLN A 206 -5.77 -19.60 5.60
CA GLN A 206 -4.47 -19.19 5.08
C GLN A 206 -3.73 -20.33 4.37
N VAL A 207 -3.12 -20.03 3.21
CA VAL A 207 -2.29 -20.99 2.46
C VAL A 207 -0.98 -21.32 3.20
N THR A 208 -0.45 -22.53 2.96
CA THR A 208 0.80 -23.00 3.59
C THR A 208 2.05 -22.76 2.75
N SER A 209 1.90 -22.56 1.44
CA SER A 209 3.00 -22.33 0.48
C SER A 209 2.72 -21.12 -0.41
N ALA A 210 3.77 -20.38 -0.76
CA ALA A 210 3.67 -19.25 -1.68
C ALA A 210 3.52 -19.73 -3.13
N ALA A 211 2.88 -18.90 -3.97
CA ALA A 211 2.84 -19.12 -5.41
C ALA A 211 4.25 -19.02 -6.04
N GLY A 212 4.43 -19.64 -7.21
CA GLY A 212 5.66 -19.54 -8.00
C GLY A 212 5.94 -18.12 -8.54
N PRO A 213 7.12 -17.87 -9.14
CA PRO A 213 7.48 -16.56 -9.68
C PRO A 213 6.63 -16.15 -10.88
N ALA A 214 6.62 -14.86 -11.24
CA ALA A 214 5.93 -14.39 -12.43
C ALA A 214 6.61 -14.90 -13.71
N THR A 215 5.86 -14.94 -14.81
CA THR A 215 6.45 -15.16 -16.14
C THR A 215 6.95 -13.84 -16.70
N VAL A 216 8.22 -13.77 -17.11
CA VAL A 216 8.86 -12.55 -17.60
C VAL A 216 9.23 -12.74 -19.09
N PRO A 217 8.70 -11.92 -20.01
CA PRO A 217 9.13 -11.95 -21.41
C PRO A 217 10.61 -11.60 -21.55
N SER A 218 11.30 -12.22 -22.52
CA SER A 218 12.68 -11.91 -22.86
C SER A 218 12.78 -11.48 -24.32
N GLY A 219 13.63 -10.47 -24.60
CA GLY A 219 13.87 -9.97 -25.95
C GLY A 219 12.72 -9.16 -26.58
N ASP A 220 11.71 -8.77 -25.80
CA ASP A 220 10.63 -7.91 -26.27
C ASP A 220 11.10 -6.46 -26.50
N THR A 221 10.35 -5.69 -27.29
CA THR A 221 10.70 -4.32 -27.66
C THR A 221 10.83 -3.40 -26.44
N ILE A 222 9.98 -3.58 -25.43
CA ILE A 222 10.06 -2.85 -24.15
C ILE A 222 11.37 -3.17 -23.43
N GLY A 223 11.76 -4.44 -23.32
CA GLY A 223 13.03 -4.83 -22.68
C GLY A 223 14.25 -4.20 -23.37
N VAL A 224 14.31 -4.25 -24.70
CA VAL A 224 15.40 -3.63 -25.47
C VAL A 224 15.45 -2.10 -25.29
N ALA A 225 14.30 -1.43 -25.28
CA ALA A 225 14.22 0.00 -25.06
C ALA A 225 14.56 0.40 -23.62
N ALA A 226 14.17 -0.42 -22.64
CA ALA A 226 14.48 -0.22 -21.23
C ALA A 226 15.98 -0.30 -20.96
N GLN A 227 16.72 -1.17 -21.65
CA GLN A 227 18.18 -1.20 -21.55
C GLN A 227 18.79 0.15 -21.95
N LYS A 228 18.39 0.69 -23.11
CA LYS A 228 18.88 1.99 -23.61
C LYS A 228 18.52 3.14 -22.67
N LEU A 229 17.30 3.13 -22.12
CA LEU A 229 16.89 4.08 -21.09
C LEU A 229 17.83 4.01 -19.90
N SER A 230 18.05 2.80 -19.39
CA SER A 230 18.80 2.56 -18.16
C SER A 230 20.27 2.94 -18.31
N ASP A 231 20.90 2.60 -19.43
CA ASP A 231 22.28 3.00 -19.71
C ASP A 231 22.45 4.53 -19.71
N ALA A 232 21.47 5.25 -20.27
CA ALA A 232 21.48 6.72 -20.34
C ALA A 232 21.11 7.40 -19.01
N SER A 233 20.24 6.81 -18.19
CA SER A 233 19.74 7.42 -16.95
C SER A 233 20.45 6.95 -15.68
N TYR A 234 21.24 5.87 -15.72
CA TYR A 234 21.96 5.38 -14.54
C TYR A 234 22.97 6.38 -13.95
N PRO A 235 23.69 7.22 -14.73
CA PRO A 235 24.49 8.31 -14.17
C PRO A 235 23.67 9.29 -13.30
N PHE A 236 22.47 9.66 -13.75
CA PHE A 236 21.52 10.48 -12.99
C PHE A 236 21.01 9.74 -11.74
N LEU A 237 20.65 8.46 -11.85
CA LEU A 237 20.17 7.63 -10.73
C LEU A 237 21.15 7.61 -9.54
N LYS A 238 22.45 7.50 -9.84
CA LYS A 238 23.54 7.49 -8.84
C LYS A 238 23.70 8.81 -8.07
N GLN A 239 23.18 9.91 -8.61
CA GLN A 239 23.32 11.24 -8.01
C GLN A 239 22.16 11.58 -7.07
N ILE A 240 21.06 10.83 -7.14
CA ILE A 240 19.92 11.00 -6.25
C ILE A 240 20.32 10.58 -4.83
N ASP A 241 20.03 11.44 -3.86
CA ASP A 241 20.17 11.13 -2.44
C ASP A 241 18.98 10.29 -1.94
N TRP A 242 19.04 8.97 -2.19
CA TRP A 242 17.99 8.01 -1.81
C TRP A 242 17.71 7.92 -0.31
N LEU A 243 18.61 8.45 0.53
CA LEU A 243 18.49 8.41 1.98
C LEU A 243 17.89 9.71 2.57
N SER A 244 17.56 10.67 1.70
CA SER A 244 17.06 11.98 2.10
C SER A 244 15.67 11.94 2.74
N ASP A 245 15.45 12.80 3.74
CA ASP A 245 14.12 13.04 4.31
C ASP A 245 13.24 13.96 3.45
N VAL A 246 13.78 14.50 2.35
CA VAL A 246 13.06 15.41 1.45
C VAL A 246 11.79 14.79 0.88
N TYR A 247 11.78 13.47 0.69
CA TYR A 247 10.65 12.71 0.14
C TYR A 247 9.47 12.58 1.12
N LEU A 248 9.69 12.91 2.40
CA LEU A 248 8.64 12.96 3.44
C LEU A 248 8.19 14.39 3.73
N LYS A 249 8.60 15.35 2.89
CA LYS A 249 8.10 16.72 2.95
C LYS A 249 6.75 16.83 2.25
N PRO A 250 5.93 17.80 2.67
CA PRO A 250 4.71 18.07 1.96
C PRO A 250 4.76 18.37 0.49
N LEU A 251 3.64 18.12 -0.18
CA LEU A 251 3.21 18.89 -1.34
C LEU A 251 2.67 20.24 -0.85
N PRO A 252 3.26 21.38 -1.27
CA PRO A 252 2.83 22.70 -0.86
C PRO A 252 1.38 22.99 -1.22
N GLY A 253 0.57 23.43 -0.25
CA GLY A 253 -0.81 23.87 -0.50
C GLY A 253 -1.82 22.74 -0.80
N VAL A 254 -1.43 21.47 -0.67
CA VAL A 254 -2.29 20.32 -0.96
C VAL A 254 -2.80 19.71 0.35
N SER A 255 -4.13 19.59 0.47
CA SER A 255 -4.78 18.88 1.57
C SER A 255 -4.67 17.36 1.44
N ALA A 256 -4.91 16.63 2.54
CA ALA A 256 -4.99 15.17 2.52
C ALA A 256 -6.06 14.68 1.53
N GLN A 257 -7.22 15.35 1.44
CA GLN A 257 -8.31 15.01 0.51
C GLN A 257 -7.93 15.24 -0.96
N GLN A 258 -7.18 16.31 -1.27
CA GLN A 258 -6.66 16.52 -2.63
C GLN A 258 -5.61 15.46 -2.99
N SER A 259 -4.72 15.13 -2.05
CA SER A 259 -3.72 14.06 -2.24
C SER A 259 -4.40 12.70 -2.46
N LEU A 260 -5.42 12.38 -1.65
CA LEU A 260 -6.19 11.13 -1.74
C LEU A 260 -6.82 10.95 -3.11
N LYS A 261 -7.40 12.01 -3.70
CA LYS A 261 -7.96 11.98 -5.06
C LYS A 261 -6.92 11.71 -6.15
N ALA A 262 -5.67 12.18 -5.96
CA ALA A 262 -4.59 11.87 -6.88
C ALA A 262 -4.11 10.42 -6.71
N ILE A 263 -3.99 9.95 -5.47
CA ILE A 263 -3.66 8.56 -5.15
C ILE A 263 -4.71 7.59 -5.68
N ASP A 264 -5.99 7.95 -5.60
CA ASP A 264 -7.11 7.15 -6.13
C ASP A 264 -6.90 6.79 -7.61
N ARG A 265 -6.37 7.70 -8.42
CA ARG A 265 -6.06 7.41 -9.83
C ARG A 265 -4.96 6.34 -9.99
N MET A 266 -3.98 6.31 -9.09
CA MET A 266 -2.96 5.26 -9.08
C MET A 266 -3.56 3.91 -8.63
N ILE A 267 -4.48 3.92 -7.67
CA ILE A 267 -5.21 2.71 -7.23
C ILE A 267 -6.03 2.13 -8.39
N VAL A 268 -6.77 2.99 -9.11
CA VAL A 268 -7.54 2.59 -10.30
C VAL A 268 -6.64 2.01 -11.39
N MET A 269 -5.48 2.63 -11.66
CA MET A 269 -4.52 2.09 -12.62
C MET A 269 -3.99 0.72 -12.16
N GLY A 270 -3.66 0.56 -10.88
CA GLY A 270 -3.21 -0.71 -10.32
C GLY A 270 -4.25 -1.82 -10.44
N ALA A 271 -5.54 -1.52 -10.22
CA ALA A 271 -6.63 -2.48 -10.39
C ALA A 271 -6.85 -2.91 -11.86
N GLN A 272 -6.49 -2.06 -12.82
CA GLN A 272 -6.62 -2.36 -14.27
C GLN A 272 -5.41 -3.07 -14.85
N ALA A 273 -4.23 -2.93 -14.24
CA ALA A 273 -2.99 -3.50 -14.76
C ALA A 273 -3.00 -5.03 -14.76
N ASP A 274 -2.20 -5.61 -15.66
CA ASP A 274 -2.01 -7.06 -15.72
C ASP A 274 -1.36 -7.59 -14.43
N GLY A 275 -2.02 -8.54 -13.78
CA GLY A 275 -1.57 -9.07 -12.49
C GLY A 275 -0.21 -9.76 -12.55
N ASN A 276 0.13 -10.44 -13.64
CA ASN A 276 1.44 -11.06 -13.82
C ASN A 276 2.52 -9.99 -14.06
N ALA A 277 2.22 -8.92 -14.80
CA ALA A 277 3.13 -7.80 -14.98
C ALA A 277 3.43 -7.06 -13.66
N LEU A 278 2.40 -6.81 -12.83
CA LEU A 278 2.59 -6.23 -11.49
C LEU A 278 3.46 -7.13 -10.60
N LYS A 279 3.20 -8.44 -10.61
CA LYS A 279 3.98 -9.42 -9.88
C LYS A 279 5.45 -9.43 -10.32
N ALA A 280 5.72 -9.45 -11.62
CA ALA A 280 7.06 -9.38 -12.19
C ALA A 280 7.78 -8.07 -11.81
N ALA A 281 7.07 -6.93 -11.82
CA ALA A 281 7.63 -5.66 -11.40
C ALA A 281 7.98 -5.65 -9.89
N ALA A 282 7.15 -6.24 -9.03
CA ALA A 282 7.45 -6.40 -7.62
C ALA A 282 8.71 -7.27 -7.40
N GLU A 283 8.81 -8.40 -8.11
CA GLU A 283 9.99 -9.29 -8.06
C GLU A 283 11.27 -8.60 -8.55
N ALA A 284 11.19 -7.77 -9.60
CA ALA A 284 12.32 -6.98 -10.08
C ALA A 284 12.81 -5.96 -9.03
N HIS A 285 11.89 -5.30 -8.31
CA HIS A 285 12.26 -4.40 -7.22
C HIS A 285 12.87 -5.14 -6.02
N HIS A 286 12.33 -6.31 -5.65
CA HIS A 286 12.94 -7.17 -4.63
C HIS A 286 14.40 -7.52 -4.98
N LYS A 287 14.64 -7.92 -6.23
CA LYS A 287 16.00 -8.21 -6.71
C LYS A 287 16.91 -6.98 -6.67
N ALA A 288 16.40 -5.81 -7.11
CA ALA A 288 17.14 -4.55 -7.07
C ALA A 288 17.51 -4.10 -5.65
N ILE A 289 16.65 -4.30 -4.66
CA ILE A 289 16.98 -4.02 -3.25
C ILE A 289 18.15 -4.90 -2.78
N GLY A 290 18.24 -6.13 -3.29
CA GLY A 290 19.32 -7.06 -2.97
C GLY A 290 20.71 -6.62 -3.45
N SER A 291 20.82 -5.66 -4.38
CA SER A 291 22.10 -5.23 -4.98
C SER A 291 22.49 -3.79 -4.68
N ILE A 292 21.80 -3.12 -3.74
CA ILE A 292 22.11 -1.73 -3.40
C ILE A 292 23.49 -1.57 -2.76
N ASP A 293 24.16 -0.45 -3.08
CA ASP A 293 25.36 -0.01 -2.39
C ASP A 293 25.06 0.70 -1.05
N ALA A 294 26.08 1.22 -0.38
CA ALA A 294 25.94 1.94 0.89
C ALA A 294 25.11 3.25 0.79
N LYS A 295 24.90 3.78 -0.42
CA LYS A 295 24.07 4.96 -0.69
C LYS A 295 22.64 4.60 -1.10
N GLY A 296 22.30 3.31 -1.17
CA GLY A 296 21.00 2.83 -1.59
C GLY A 296 20.83 2.71 -3.11
N VAL A 297 21.92 2.76 -3.89
CA VAL A 297 21.85 2.67 -5.35
C VAL A 297 21.98 1.23 -5.81
N THR A 298 20.95 0.71 -6.48
CA THR A 298 20.92 -0.65 -7.09
C THR A 298 21.92 -0.80 -8.23
N SER A 299 22.23 -2.03 -8.62
CA SER A 299 23.08 -2.32 -9.79
C SER A 299 22.46 -1.83 -11.12
N ALA A 300 23.30 -1.53 -12.11
CA ALA A 300 22.84 -1.13 -13.43
C ALA A 300 21.97 -2.19 -14.12
N ALA A 301 22.31 -3.48 -13.92
CA ALA A 301 21.55 -4.59 -14.48
C ALA A 301 20.15 -4.70 -13.85
N ASP A 302 20.05 -4.59 -12.52
CA ASP A 302 18.74 -4.67 -11.85
C ASP A 302 17.89 -3.43 -12.11
N TYR A 303 18.51 -2.26 -12.30
CA TYR A 303 17.80 -1.06 -12.74
C TYR A 303 17.16 -1.23 -14.12
N ALA A 304 17.86 -1.88 -15.06
CA ALA A 304 17.32 -2.18 -16.38
C ALA A 304 16.11 -3.13 -16.34
N GLU A 305 16.19 -4.17 -15.51
CA GLU A 305 15.07 -5.10 -15.28
C GLU A 305 13.86 -4.41 -14.67
N VAL A 306 14.07 -3.51 -13.70
CA VAL A 306 12.99 -2.70 -13.10
C VAL A 306 12.33 -1.82 -14.16
N ASN A 307 13.09 -1.11 -14.99
CA ASN A 307 12.54 -0.26 -16.06
C ASN A 307 11.76 -1.07 -17.10
N ALA A 308 12.26 -2.25 -17.48
CA ALA A 308 11.56 -3.14 -18.40
C ALA A 308 10.24 -3.64 -17.82
N ALA A 309 10.24 -4.06 -16.56
CA ALA A 309 9.04 -4.54 -15.86
C ALA A 309 7.99 -3.42 -15.72
N ILE A 310 8.39 -2.21 -15.31
CA ILE A 310 7.48 -1.04 -15.23
C ILE A 310 6.92 -0.69 -16.62
N GLY A 311 7.76 -0.72 -17.67
CA GLY A 311 7.30 -0.49 -19.04
C GLY A 311 6.16 -1.43 -19.44
N ARG A 312 6.27 -2.72 -19.09
CA ARG A 312 5.22 -3.73 -19.35
C ARG A 312 3.96 -3.50 -18.52
N VAL A 313 4.08 -3.04 -17.26
CA VAL A 313 2.94 -2.62 -16.45
C VAL A 313 2.19 -1.46 -17.11
N VAL A 314 2.91 -0.42 -17.55
CA VAL A 314 2.31 0.74 -18.21
C VAL A 314 1.63 0.35 -19.53
N ALA A 315 2.25 -0.52 -20.33
CA ALA A 315 1.68 -1.03 -21.56
C ALA A 315 0.43 -1.94 -21.34
N SER A 316 0.23 -2.46 -20.14
CA SER A 316 -0.90 -3.36 -19.84
C SER A 316 -2.25 -2.67 -19.64
N VAL A 317 -2.26 -1.33 -19.47
CA VAL A 317 -3.47 -0.53 -19.28
C VAL A 317 -3.67 0.48 -20.43
N PRO A 318 -4.91 0.93 -20.70
CA PRO A 318 -5.16 1.94 -21.72
C PRO A 318 -4.42 3.26 -21.46
N LYS A 319 -4.04 3.95 -22.54
CA LYS A 319 -3.40 5.28 -22.48
C LYS A 319 -4.14 6.27 -21.60
N SER A 320 -5.47 6.29 -21.66
CA SER A 320 -6.32 7.18 -20.87
C SER A 320 -6.08 7.00 -19.36
N THR A 321 -5.94 5.76 -18.90
CA THR A 321 -5.71 5.43 -17.48
C THR A 321 -4.39 6.00 -16.98
N VAL A 322 -3.31 5.87 -17.77
CA VAL A 322 -2.00 6.47 -17.45
C VAL A 322 -2.08 7.99 -17.44
N MET A 323 -2.80 8.58 -18.40
CA MET A 323 -2.97 10.04 -18.48
C MET A 323 -3.81 10.60 -17.33
N ASP A 324 -4.77 9.86 -16.79
CA ASP A 324 -5.54 10.26 -15.61
C ASP A 324 -4.65 10.36 -14.37
N VAL A 325 -3.73 9.40 -14.18
CA VAL A 325 -2.68 9.48 -13.14
C VAL A 325 -1.81 10.72 -13.35
N TYR A 326 -1.28 10.91 -14.56
CA TYR A 326 -0.41 12.05 -14.86
C TYR A 326 -1.09 13.39 -14.57
N LYS A 327 -2.33 13.59 -15.05
CA LYS A 327 -3.11 14.82 -14.83
C LYS A 327 -3.40 15.05 -13.35
N ALA A 328 -3.74 13.99 -12.61
CA ALA A 328 -4.02 14.11 -11.18
C ALA A 328 -2.75 14.49 -10.39
N MET A 329 -1.61 13.86 -10.69
CA MET A 329 -0.33 14.20 -10.05
C MET A 329 0.15 15.60 -10.42
N ALA A 330 -0.01 16.03 -11.68
CA ALA A 330 0.29 17.40 -12.11
C ALA A 330 -0.53 18.45 -11.34
N SER A 331 -1.76 18.13 -10.93
CA SER A 331 -2.61 19.05 -10.17
C SER A 331 -2.19 19.25 -8.70
N VAL A 332 -1.39 18.33 -8.15
CA VAL A 332 -0.92 18.37 -6.75
C VAL A 332 0.59 18.58 -6.63
N THR A 333 1.33 18.60 -7.74
CA THR A 333 2.78 18.77 -7.72
C THR A 333 3.15 20.21 -8.03
N ASP A 334 3.57 20.96 -7.01
CA ASP A 334 4.11 22.31 -7.17
C ASP A 334 5.35 22.30 -8.08
N THR A 335 5.47 23.29 -8.99
CA THR A 335 6.56 23.35 -9.98
C THR A 335 7.93 23.56 -9.33
N GLY A 336 7.98 24.05 -8.10
CA GLY A 336 9.19 24.12 -7.28
C GLY A 336 9.74 22.75 -6.88
N ILE A 337 8.91 21.68 -6.88
CA ILE A 337 9.36 20.33 -6.53
C ILE A 337 10.32 19.76 -7.59
N PRO A 338 9.95 19.65 -8.89
CA PRO A 338 10.89 19.22 -9.93
C PRO A 338 12.15 20.11 -9.99
N LEU A 339 12.02 21.43 -9.82
CA LEU A 339 13.17 22.35 -9.80
C LEU A 339 14.12 22.06 -8.63
N ASN A 340 13.60 21.78 -7.44
CA ASN A 340 14.40 21.42 -6.27
C ASN A 340 15.04 20.03 -6.41
N MET A 341 14.43 19.09 -7.12
CA MET A 341 15.07 17.79 -7.42
C MET A 341 16.17 17.95 -8.46
N PHE A 342 15.90 18.70 -9.53
CA PHE A 342 16.88 18.98 -10.60
C PHE A 342 18.12 19.72 -10.09
N SER A 343 17.97 20.62 -9.11
CA SER A 343 19.11 21.37 -8.54
C SER A 343 20.07 20.54 -7.68
N LYS A 344 19.72 19.28 -7.35
CA LYS A 344 20.52 18.38 -6.50
C LYS A 344 21.36 17.38 -7.30
N VAL A 345 21.25 17.40 -8.62
CA VAL A 345 21.92 16.47 -9.53
C VAL A 345 22.68 17.24 -10.61
N ASN A 346 23.48 16.54 -11.41
CA ASN A 346 24.11 17.12 -12.58
C ASN A 346 23.03 17.42 -13.64
N PRO A 347 22.88 18.68 -14.11
CA PRO A 347 21.87 19.04 -15.08
C PRO A 347 22.05 18.33 -16.43
N LEU A 348 23.28 17.98 -16.83
CA LEU A 348 23.53 17.27 -18.09
C LEU A 348 22.99 15.84 -18.03
N ASP A 349 23.26 15.12 -16.94
CA ASP A 349 22.81 13.75 -16.75
C ASP A 349 21.28 13.69 -16.58
N ALA A 350 20.68 14.65 -15.88
CA ALA A 350 19.23 14.77 -15.75
C ALA A 350 18.54 15.01 -17.11
N ASN A 351 19.09 15.88 -17.95
CA ASN A 351 18.56 16.11 -19.30
C ASN A 351 18.76 14.89 -20.22
N ALA A 352 19.88 14.18 -20.10
CA ALA A 352 20.12 12.93 -20.83
C ALA A 352 19.11 11.85 -20.43
N ALA A 353 18.86 11.68 -19.13
CA ALA A 353 17.84 10.76 -18.61
C ALA A 353 16.43 11.12 -19.09
N ALA A 354 16.05 12.40 -19.05
CA ALA A 354 14.75 12.88 -19.54
C ALA A 354 14.57 12.63 -21.05
N LYS A 355 15.60 12.92 -21.86
CA LYS A 355 15.58 12.64 -23.30
C LYS A 355 15.40 11.15 -23.58
N ALA A 356 16.16 10.30 -22.87
CA ALA A 356 16.04 8.85 -23.01
C ALA A 356 14.64 8.34 -22.59
N PHE A 357 14.07 8.90 -21.52
CA PHE A 357 12.70 8.62 -21.10
C PHE A 357 11.67 8.97 -22.19
N TYR A 358 11.82 10.14 -22.83
CA TYR A 358 10.91 10.54 -23.92
C TYR A 358 11.00 9.63 -25.15
N THR A 359 12.13 8.99 -25.41
CA THR A 359 12.25 7.95 -26.44
C THR A 359 11.66 6.61 -25.98
N PHE A 360 11.94 6.20 -24.75
CA PHE A 360 11.41 4.95 -24.19
C PHE A 360 9.88 4.91 -24.17
N LYS A 361 9.23 6.01 -23.76
CA LYS A 361 7.77 6.08 -23.67
C LYS A 361 7.07 5.88 -25.02
N ASP A 362 7.72 6.15 -26.15
CA ASP A 362 7.14 5.89 -27.48
C ASP A 362 7.08 4.39 -27.78
N VAL A 363 8.06 3.62 -27.32
CA VAL A 363 8.05 2.15 -27.42
C VAL A 363 6.97 1.55 -26.53
N VAL A 364 6.84 2.06 -25.29
CA VAL A 364 5.76 1.64 -24.37
C VAL A 364 4.40 1.96 -24.95
N LEU A 365 4.21 3.17 -25.52
CA LEU A 365 2.95 3.57 -26.15
C LEU A 365 2.59 2.69 -27.35
N ALA A 366 3.57 2.31 -28.18
CA ALA A 366 3.32 1.42 -29.32
C ALA A 366 2.90 -0.01 -28.92
N ALA A 367 3.29 -0.45 -27.72
CA ALA A 367 2.93 -1.74 -27.14
C ALA A 367 1.70 -1.68 -26.23
N GLN A 368 1.14 -0.49 -25.99
CA GLN A 368 0.06 -0.28 -25.03
C GLN A 368 -1.27 -0.82 -25.55
N ARG A 369 -2.02 -1.52 -24.68
CA ARG A 369 -3.36 -2.06 -24.98
C ARG A 369 -4.43 -0.99 -25.13
#